data_AF-A0A8T5NCI6-F1
#
_entry.id   AF-A0A8T5NCI6-F1
#
_cell.length_a   1.000
_cell.length_b   1.000
_cell.length_c   1.000
_cell.angle_alpha   90.00
_cell.angle_beta   90.00
_cell.angle_gamma   90.00
#
_symmetry.space_group_name_H-M   'P 1'
#
loop_
_entity.id
_entity.type
_entity.pdbx_description
1 polymer ?
#
loop_
_entity_poly.entity_id
_entity_poly.type
_entity_poly.pdbx_seq_one_letter_code
_entity_poly.pdbx_strand_id
1 'polypeptide(L)'
;MADFRIVVSDSKTAQAYQVTVTGAAASKIIGKNIGDTISGDIAGLSGYTLKLTGGTDKDGFPMRPDLPGPARRKILVSGGVGFHPKADGVRMRKSMRGKEISSEVTQINAVVVEYGQKSLAEIFPKKELKEGEVAEEKKTKDRKR
;
A
#
# COMPACT_ATOMS: atom_id res chain seq x y z
N MET A 1 -5.71 -11.29 -12.77
CA MET A 1 -5.28 -11.72 -11.43
C MET A 1 -5.09 -10.45 -10.61
N ALA A 2 -5.41 -10.43 -9.31
CA ALA A 2 -5.11 -9.27 -8.47
C ALA A 2 -3.62 -9.33 -8.10
N ASP A 3 -2.86 -8.33 -8.53
CA ASP A 3 -1.44 -8.18 -8.19
C ASP A 3 -1.32 -7.03 -7.20
N PHE A 4 -0.77 -7.30 -6.01
CA PHE A 4 -0.61 -6.30 -4.97
C PHE A 4 0.87 -5.95 -4.78
N ARG A 5 1.16 -4.66 -4.68
CA ARG A 5 2.44 -4.16 -4.17
C ARG A 5 2.32 -3.98 -2.67
N ILE A 6 2.98 -4.82 -1.88
CA ILE A 6 3.03 -4.68 -0.43
C ILE A 6 4.28 -3.91 -0.07
N VAL A 7 4.11 -2.78 0.60
CA VAL A 7 5.20 -2.00 1.19
C VAL A 7 5.29 -2.37 2.66
N VAL A 8 6.34 -3.08 3.02
CA VAL A 8 6.62 -3.49 4.41
C VAL A 8 7.60 -2.50 5.02
N SER A 9 7.14 -1.76 6.02
CA SER A 9 7.95 -0.82 6.79
C SER A 9 8.43 -1.47 8.08
N ASP A 10 9.75 -1.42 8.29
CA ASP A 10 10.38 -1.80 9.53
C ASP A 10 10.56 -0.57 10.44
N SER A 11 9.90 -0.58 11.59
CA SER A 11 9.96 0.51 12.57
C SER A 11 11.33 0.69 13.23
N LYS A 12 12.17 -0.34 13.30
CA LYS A 12 13.48 -0.28 13.98
C LYS A 12 14.58 0.21 13.06
N THR A 13 14.61 -0.28 11.83
CA THR A 13 15.62 0.10 10.83
C THR A 13 15.21 1.34 10.02
N ALA A 14 13.96 1.80 10.18
CA ALA A 14 13.35 2.89 9.39
C ALA A 14 13.43 2.65 7.87
N GLN A 15 13.61 1.39 7.44
CA GLN A 15 13.65 1.00 6.04
C GLN A 15 12.31 0.43 5.61
N ALA A 16 11.97 0.64 4.33
CA ALA A 16 10.80 0.07 3.70
C ALA A 16 11.21 -0.81 2.53
N TYR A 17 10.59 -1.98 2.44
CA TYR A 17 10.83 -2.95 1.37
C TYR A 17 9.55 -3.18 0.57
N GLN A 18 9.67 -3.21 -0.75
CA GLN A 18 8.55 -3.44 -1.64
C GLN A 18 8.56 -4.88 -2.13
N VAL A 19 7.43 -5.57 -1.95
CA VAL A 19 7.21 -6.94 -2.38
C VAL A 19 6.03 -6.98 -3.34
N THR A 20 6.23 -7.55 -4.52
CA THR A 20 5.12 -7.83 -5.43
C THR A 20 4.57 -9.20 -5.09
N VAL A 21 3.30 -9.25 -4.66
CA VAL A 21 2.61 -10.49 -4.31
C VAL A 21 1.58 -10.80 -5.38
N THR A 22 1.69 -11.98 -5.99
CA THR A 22 0.84 -12.42 -7.10
C THR A 22 -0.03 -13.62 -6.71
N GLY A 23 -1.21 -13.72 -7.35
CA GLY A 23 -2.03 -14.93 -7.42
C GLY A 23 -2.56 -15.50 -6.10
N ALA A 24 -1.93 -16.57 -5.61
CA ALA A 24 -2.43 -17.35 -4.48
C ALA A 24 -2.26 -16.62 -3.13
N ALA A 25 -1.16 -15.90 -2.97
CA ALA A 25 -0.90 -15.10 -1.77
C ALA A 25 -1.78 -13.84 -1.73
N ALA A 26 -2.04 -13.23 -2.89
CA ALA A 26 -2.95 -12.09 -3.04
C ALA A 26 -4.38 -12.43 -2.58
N SER A 27 -4.87 -13.62 -2.91
CA SER A 27 -6.22 -14.07 -2.56
C SER A 27 -6.43 -14.20 -1.05
N LYS A 28 -5.36 -14.43 -0.26
CA LYS A 28 -5.44 -14.53 1.22
C LYS A 28 -5.57 -13.16 1.90
N ILE A 29 -5.22 -12.07 1.20
CA ILE A 29 -5.27 -10.70 1.73
C ILE A 29 -6.65 -10.07 1.48
N ILE A 30 -7.32 -10.48 0.41
CA ILE A 30 -8.65 -9.98 0.05
C ILE A 30 -9.63 -10.31 1.18
N GLY A 31 -10.42 -9.31 1.60
CA GLY A 31 -11.37 -9.41 2.72
C GLY A 31 -10.78 -9.11 4.11
N LYS A 32 -9.47 -8.86 4.22
CA LYS A 32 -8.87 -8.31 5.45
C LYS A 32 -9.14 -6.81 5.56
N ASN A 33 -9.16 -6.30 6.78
CA ASN A 33 -9.34 -4.88 7.04
C ASN A 33 -8.00 -4.18 7.32
N ILE A 34 -7.97 -2.90 7.03
CA ILE A 34 -6.93 -2.01 7.57
C ILE A 34 -7.03 -2.00 9.10
N GLY A 35 -5.89 -2.21 9.76
CA GLY A 35 -5.75 -2.36 11.20
C GLY A 35 -5.52 -3.80 11.64
N ASP A 36 -5.83 -4.78 10.78
CA ASP A 36 -5.66 -6.20 11.08
C ASP A 36 -4.19 -6.62 11.01
N THR A 37 -3.90 -7.65 11.79
CA THR A 37 -2.59 -8.31 11.85
C THR A 37 -2.61 -9.58 11.00
N ILE A 38 -1.62 -9.76 10.12
CA ILE A 38 -1.47 -10.88 9.20
C ILE A 38 -0.07 -11.50 9.33
N SER A 39 0.05 -12.78 8.97
CA SER A 39 1.37 -13.42 8.86
C SER A 39 2.16 -12.86 7.68
N GLY A 40 3.43 -12.57 7.92
CA GLY A 40 4.41 -12.14 6.93
C GLY A 40 4.75 -13.19 5.88
N ASP A 41 4.36 -14.46 6.08
CA ASP A 41 4.54 -15.55 5.11
C ASP A 41 3.97 -15.20 3.73
N ILE A 42 2.90 -14.39 3.71
CA ILE A 42 2.23 -13.94 2.49
C ILE A 42 3.18 -13.11 1.60
N ALA A 43 4.11 -12.39 2.20
CA ALA A 43 5.12 -11.56 1.52
C ALA A 43 6.51 -12.22 1.49
N GLY A 44 6.62 -13.51 1.81
CA GLY A 44 7.91 -14.22 1.90
C GLY A 44 8.72 -13.90 3.15
N LEU A 45 8.10 -13.28 4.15
CA LEU A 45 8.70 -12.92 5.44
C LEU A 45 8.32 -13.96 6.50
N SER A 46 9.01 -15.11 6.46
CA SER A 46 8.71 -16.22 7.37
C SER A 46 8.93 -15.84 8.83
N GLY A 47 7.92 -16.03 9.67
CA GLY A 47 7.99 -15.76 11.10
C GLY A 47 7.85 -14.29 11.49
N TYR A 48 7.47 -13.41 10.55
CA TYR A 48 7.14 -12.03 10.83
C TYR A 48 5.64 -11.84 10.99
N THR A 49 5.26 -10.89 11.82
CA THR A 49 3.87 -10.47 11.99
C THR A 49 3.72 -9.05 11.46
N LEU A 50 2.84 -8.85 10.48
CA LEU A 50 2.61 -7.58 9.79
C LEU A 50 1.25 -7.00 10.15
N LYS A 51 1.19 -5.70 10.46
CA LYS A 51 -0.06 -4.96 10.62
C LYS A 51 -0.35 -4.12 9.39
N LEU A 52 -1.54 -4.27 8.84
CA LEU A 52 -2.00 -3.49 7.69
C LEU A 52 -2.37 -2.08 8.13
N THR A 53 -1.70 -1.05 7.61
CA THR A 53 -1.92 0.34 8.03
C THR A 53 -2.68 1.17 7.00
N GLY A 54 -2.65 0.78 5.74
CA GLY A 54 -3.38 1.49 4.69
C GLY A 54 -3.12 0.92 3.30
N GLY A 55 -3.54 1.68 2.29
CA GLY A 55 -3.33 1.31 0.90
C GLY A 55 -3.88 2.35 -0.07
N THR A 56 -3.60 2.11 -1.35
CA THR A 56 -4.11 2.93 -2.44
C THR A 56 -4.79 2.06 -3.49
N ASP A 57 -5.84 2.63 -4.05
CA ASP A 57 -6.59 2.07 -5.16
C ASP A 57 -5.86 2.26 -6.49
N LYS A 58 -6.29 1.54 -7.53
CA LYS A 58 -5.79 1.69 -8.90
C LYS A 58 -5.87 3.12 -9.43
N ASP A 59 -6.92 3.84 -9.05
CA ASP A 59 -7.12 5.24 -9.46
C ASP A 59 -6.45 6.24 -8.50
N GLY A 60 -5.61 5.77 -7.57
CA GLY A 60 -4.86 6.61 -6.64
C GLY A 60 -5.67 7.13 -5.45
N PHE A 61 -6.91 6.66 -5.25
CA PHE A 61 -7.69 7.01 -4.07
C PHE A 61 -7.13 6.32 -2.81
N PRO A 62 -6.95 7.05 -1.70
CA PRO A 62 -6.50 6.46 -0.46
C PRO A 62 -7.62 5.64 0.19
N MET A 63 -7.22 4.57 0.88
CA MET A 63 -8.10 3.83 1.79
C MET A 63 -8.15 4.51 3.15
N ARG A 64 -9.31 4.45 3.81
CA ARG A 64 -9.50 5.04 5.14
C ARG A 64 -10.11 4.02 6.11
N PRO A 65 -9.51 3.81 7.30
CA PRO A 65 -9.92 2.75 8.24
C PRO A 65 -11.33 2.95 8.83
N ASP A 66 -11.82 4.18 8.88
CA ASP A 66 -13.14 4.50 9.45
C ASP A 66 -14.30 4.01 8.59
N LEU A 67 -14.09 3.85 7.27
CA LEU A 67 -15.16 3.53 6.33
C LEU A 67 -15.35 2.02 6.21
N PRO A 68 -16.56 1.49 6.44
CA PRO A 68 -16.82 0.06 6.31
C PRO A 68 -16.95 -0.36 4.84
N GLY A 69 -16.54 -1.59 4.58
CA GLY A 69 -16.69 -2.29 3.32
C GLY A 69 -15.59 -2.00 2.29
N PRO A 70 -15.65 -2.65 1.12
CA PRO A 70 -14.61 -2.59 0.12
C PRO A 70 -14.85 -1.51 -0.93
N ALA A 71 -16.01 -0.85 -0.95
CA ALA A 71 -16.39 0.07 -2.01
C ALA A 71 -15.85 1.50 -1.79
N ARG A 72 -15.80 2.28 -2.87
CA ARG A 72 -15.52 3.72 -2.82
C ARG A 72 -16.76 4.50 -2.41
N ARG A 73 -16.61 5.51 -1.57
CA ARG A 73 -17.69 6.40 -1.13
C ARG A 73 -17.24 7.86 -1.14
N LYS A 74 -18.16 8.77 -1.49
CA LYS A 74 -17.96 10.22 -1.40
C LYS A 74 -18.41 10.72 -0.04
N ILE A 75 -17.45 11.08 0.81
CA ILE A 75 -17.70 11.61 2.16
C ILE A 75 -17.30 13.08 2.26
N LEU A 76 -18.00 13.83 3.10
CA LEU A 76 -17.67 15.21 3.44
C LEU A 76 -16.59 15.22 4.53
N VAL A 77 -15.41 15.73 4.19
CA VAL A 77 -14.22 15.66 5.05
C VAL A 77 -13.78 17.08 5.38
N SER A 78 -13.47 17.31 6.65
CA SER A 78 -12.87 18.56 7.15
C SER A 78 -11.34 18.51 7.18
N GLY A 79 -10.75 17.33 7.29
CA GLY A 79 -9.30 17.12 7.24
C GLY A 79 -8.91 15.65 7.40
N GLY A 80 -7.60 15.39 7.42
CA GLY A 80 -7.03 14.05 7.64
C GLY A 80 -6.72 13.29 6.35
N VAL A 81 -6.99 11.99 6.35
CA VAL A 81 -6.61 11.09 5.25
C VAL A 81 -7.22 11.54 3.93
N GLY A 82 -6.37 11.84 2.94
CA GLY A 82 -6.77 12.24 1.60
C GLY A 82 -7.26 13.69 1.44
N PHE A 83 -7.33 14.49 2.51
CA PHE A 83 -7.71 15.89 2.44
C PHE A 83 -6.95 16.75 3.46
N HIS A 84 -6.12 17.66 2.94
CA HIS A 84 -5.44 18.68 3.72
C HIS A 84 -6.10 20.04 3.44
N PRO A 85 -6.88 20.58 4.38
CA PRO A 85 -7.54 21.87 4.21
C PRO A 85 -6.50 23.00 4.14
N LYS A 86 -6.72 23.99 3.28
CA LYS A 86 -5.84 25.17 3.16
C LYS A 86 -6.19 26.27 4.17
N ALA A 87 -7.42 26.28 4.67
CA ALA A 87 -7.93 27.25 5.61
C ALA A 87 -8.87 26.54 6.59
N ASP A 88 -8.97 27.08 7.78
CA ASP A 88 -9.83 26.53 8.83
C ASP A 88 -11.31 26.59 8.43
N GLY A 89 -12.06 25.55 8.78
CA GLY A 89 -13.48 25.44 8.47
C GLY A 89 -13.82 24.97 7.05
N VAL A 90 -12.86 24.81 6.13
CA VAL A 90 -13.12 24.30 4.78
C VAL A 90 -13.41 22.80 4.82
N ARG A 91 -14.57 22.41 4.28
CA ARG A 91 -14.95 21.00 4.11
C ARG A 91 -15.14 20.69 2.63
N MET A 92 -14.66 19.55 2.18
CA MET A 92 -14.82 19.11 0.79
C MET A 92 -15.33 17.67 0.72
N ARG A 93 -16.21 17.38 -0.25
CA ARG A 93 -16.59 16.01 -0.56
C ARG A 93 -15.48 15.35 -1.38
N LYS A 94 -14.86 14.31 -0.83
CA LYS A 94 -13.81 13.53 -1.49
C LYS A 94 -14.22 12.07 -1.57
N SER A 95 -13.86 11.42 -2.68
CA SER A 95 -13.99 9.98 -2.84
C SER A 95 -12.85 9.28 -2.10
N MET A 96 -13.18 8.35 -1.23
CA MET A 96 -12.21 7.48 -0.56
C MET A 96 -12.67 6.04 -0.61
N ARG A 97 -11.73 5.11 -0.47
CA ARG A 97 -12.04 3.69 -0.36
C ARG A 97 -12.24 3.30 1.10
N GLY A 98 -13.13 2.33 1.33
CA GLY A 98 -13.31 1.72 2.64
C GLY A 98 -12.11 0.91 3.11
N LYS A 99 -12.23 0.38 4.32
CA LYS A 99 -11.15 -0.29 5.05
C LYS A 99 -10.86 -1.72 4.58
N GLU A 100 -11.80 -2.34 3.89
CA GLU A 100 -11.69 -3.73 3.45
C GLU A 100 -10.91 -3.82 2.13
N ILE A 101 -9.94 -4.72 2.06
CA ILE A 101 -9.07 -4.89 0.89
C ILE A 101 -9.81 -5.70 -0.18
N SER A 102 -9.91 -5.09 -1.37
CA SER A 102 -10.52 -5.69 -2.56
C SER A 102 -9.48 -5.86 -3.67
N SER A 103 -9.84 -6.59 -4.72
CA SER A 103 -9.02 -6.82 -5.92
C SER A 103 -8.68 -5.55 -6.70
N GLU A 104 -9.38 -4.45 -6.45
CA GLU A 104 -9.15 -3.15 -7.09
C GLU A 104 -7.99 -2.37 -6.42
N VAL A 105 -7.56 -2.78 -5.22
CA VAL A 105 -6.42 -2.18 -4.52
C VAL A 105 -5.13 -2.52 -5.25
N THR A 106 -4.22 -1.55 -5.39
CA THR A 106 -2.93 -1.75 -6.10
C THR A 106 -1.76 -1.82 -5.13
N GLN A 107 -1.77 -0.98 -4.09
CA GLN A 107 -0.72 -0.96 -3.07
C GLN A 107 -1.32 -1.11 -1.68
N ILE A 108 -0.63 -1.89 -0.84
CA ILE A 108 -0.97 -2.10 0.56
C ILE A 108 0.25 -1.74 1.40
N ASN A 109 0.05 -0.94 2.44
CA ASN A 109 1.09 -0.55 3.37
C ASN A 109 0.96 -1.38 4.65
N ALA A 110 2.07 -1.95 5.10
CA ALA A 110 2.15 -2.76 6.29
C ALA A 110 3.34 -2.36 7.16
N VAL A 111 3.17 -2.50 8.48
CA VAL A 111 4.22 -2.25 9.47
C VAL A 111 4.52 -3.55 10.20
N VAL A 112 5.81 -3.83 10.42
CA VAL A 112 6.25 -4.99 11.20
C VAL A 112 5.92 -4.77 12.68
N VAL A 113 5.18 -5.69 13.30
CA VAL A 113 4.85 -5.66 14.74
C VAL A 113 5.73 -6.62 15.51
N GLU A 114 5.88 -7.85 15.02
CA GLU A 114 6.73 -8.86 15.62
C GLU A 114 7.79 -9.30 14.60
N TYR A 115 9.02 -9.42 15.10
CA TYR A 115 10.19 -9.71 14.30
C TYR A 115 10.47 -11.21 14.31
N GLY A 116 10.67 -11.78 13.12
CA GLY A 116 11.10 -13.16 12.95
C GLY A 116 12.61 -13.35 13.13
N GLN A 117 13.07 -14.58 12.90
CA GLN A 117 14.45 -15.01 13.15
C GLN A 117 15.49 -14.44 12.17
N LYS A 118 15.11 -14.08 10.93
CA LYS A 118 16.03 -13.59 9.90
C LYS A 118 15.85 -12.10 9.67
N SER A 119 16.93 -11.33 9.56
CA SER A 119 16.87 -9.88 9.36
C SER A 119 16.28 -9.51 7.98
N LEU A 120 15.44 -8.48 7.92
CA LEU A 120 14.82 -8.02 6.67
C LEU A 120 15.84 -7.55 5.63
N ALA A 121 17.00 -7.07 6.09
CA ALA A 121 18.11 -6.61 5.25
C ALA A 121 18.81 -7.75 4.48
N GLU A 122 18.75 -8.98 4.98
CA GLU A 122 19.29 -10.16 4.27
C GLU A 122 18.29 -10.71 3.25
N ILE A 123 17.00 -10.59 3.54
CA ILE A 123 15.91 -11.09 2.68
C ILE A 123 15.70 -10.15 1.47
N PHE A 124 15.86 -8.85 1.70
CA PHE A 124 15.89 -7.84 0.65
C PHE A 124 17.31 -7.30 0.54
N PRO A 125 18.23 -7.98 -0.18
CA PRO A 125 19.44 -7.31 -0.62
C PRO A 125 19.01 -6.04 -1.36
N LYS A 126 19.59 -4.90 -0.99
CA LYS A 126 19.34 -3.59 -1.63
C LYS A 126 19.41 -3.78 -3.14
N LYS A 127 18.25 -3.96 -3.76
CA LYS A 127 18.13 -3.94 -5.20
C LYS A 127 18.22 -2.47 -5.53
N GLU A 128 19.43 -2.03 -5.85
CA GLU A 128 19.68 -0.74 -6.46
C GLU A 128 18.60 -0.47 -7.49
N LEU A 129 18.00 0.70 -7.36
CA LEU A 129 17.01 1.24 -8.27
C LEU A 129 17.48 0.99 -9.71
N LYS A 130 16.82 0.07 -10.42
CA LYS A 130 16.93 0.03 -11.88
C LYS A 130 16.21 1.25 -12.43
N GLU A 131 16.95 2.36 -12.56
CA GLU A 131 16.57 3.60 -13.25
C GLU A 131 16.36 3.42 -14.77
N GLY A 132 16.17 2.19 -15.26
CA GLY A 132 16.22 1.85 -16.68
C GLY A 132 14.93 2.03 -17.48
N GLU A 133 13.74 2.00 -16.86
CA GLU A 133 12.47 1.97 -17.64
C GLU A 133 11.75 3.32 -17.77
N VAL A 134 12.09 4.33 -16.95
CA VAL A 134 11.42 5.66 -17.02
C VAL A 134 12.06 6.56 -18.09
N ALA A 135 13.26 6.22 -18.58
CA ALA A 135 13.99 7.03 -19.55
C ALA A 135 13.56 6.78 -21.02
N GLU A 136 13.03 5.60 -21.37
CA GLU A 136 12.65 5.29 -22.76
C GLU A 136 11.28 5.86 -23.17
N GLU A 137 10.32 6.00 -22.25
CA GLU A 137 9.04 6.65 -22.57
C GLU A 137 9.17 8.17 -22.75
N LYS A 138 10.13 8.82 -22.07
CA LYS A 138 10.40 10.24 -22.27
C LYS A 138 11.10 10.52 -23.61
N LYS A 139 12.07 9.69 -24.02
CA LYS A 139 12.72 9.85 -25.33
C LYS A 139 11.78 9.64 -26.51
N THR A 140 10.78 8.77 -26.38
CA THR A 140 9.81 8.53 -27.48
C THR A 140 8.76 9.65 -27.59
N LYS A 141 8.44 10.36 -26.50
CA LYS A 141 7.55 11.54 -26.53
C LYS A 141 8.26 12.82 -26.98
N ASP A 142 9.52 13.03 -26.59
CA ASP A 142 10.29 14.22 -27.01
C ASP A 142 10.79 14.15 -28.47
N ARG A 143 10.79 12.97 -29.10
CA ARG A 143 11.09 12.83 -30.54
C ARG A 143 9.88 13.05 -31.47
N LYS A 144 8.69 13.30 -30.93
CA LYS A 144 7.43 13.46 -31.70
C LYS A 144 6.81 14.86 -31.61
N ARG A 145 7.59 15.89 -31.23
CA ARG A 145 7.20 17.30 -31.28
C ARG A 145 8.16 18.11 -32.14
#